data_AF-A0A0D3V9X2-F1
#
_entry.id   AF-A0A0D3V9X2-F1
#
_cell.length_a   1.000
_cell.length_b   1.000
_cell.length_c   1.000
_cell.angle_alpha   90.00
_cell.angle_beta   90.00
_cell.angle_gamma   90.00
#
_symmetry.space_group_name_H-M   'P 1'
#
loop_
_entity.id
_entity.type
_entity.pdbx_description
1 polymer ?
#
loop_
_entity_poly.entity_id
_entity_poly.type
_entity_poly.pdbx_seq_one_letter_code
_entity_poly.pdbx_strand_id
1 'polypeptide(L)'
;MINYSDIVNKLEDKLWVKLLYNRLPDDLLFLSDPNGLFYWDKVDEKNLKYFYRQCLDVPWTNQFALALICLTDRSLTPQSIMNIVSVLNARFRNIFDYYRLTHIDQLQASHIQDYVVGLILSEHTDRQRQSIVTGYNTFQFNLKKWIGTQFSVEQQKSLYTYVLKDIPFDNRDFNVRTRAITNAKTKRKEDTSAITPLLPEIRAEGHFRWNQIKRLRKAVKRAVRQIKSENLSFPVEFSYDESEYANERWFFTIWDYESFDLEYEGKAKHHKLYNDESEFVFLEFTKAERLDDHTEGDGPWFIDILRYRLLGKWEGNHYSSDQKKEVQDYLTHWGYDVDSEGKKATPFFSRNPGLLTQGFQVTRRQRFSKSILINLEPFYIASMFARFSLDIITSSGARINELLQISYDKDCCVITTDSNIQPPRKNFIYRLIPKGREEVENYYVPEDLYKFMTEIIKELKESYSSDSLPSVEYDVESRKHLMTVKKYIFQYENRHINAATLNAILRFLLHGIIIQASDGRQVIVKSHLLRHAFATHAAQNEKLPLDIVKELLHQKDIAVTEPIESVASIRSPFCYLILLLMLQNILGIWIFGEAYEVTRGN
;
A
#
# COMPACT_ATOMS: atom_id res chain seq x y z
N MET A 1 -4.18 -11.08 -52.47
CA MET A 1 -5.01 -11.13 -51.24
C MET A 1 -4.24 -11.94 -50.22
N ILE A 2 -4.01 -11.38 -49.04
CA ILE A 2 -3.38 -12.11 -47.93
C ILE A 2 -4.42 -13.11 -47.41
N ASN A 3 -4.09 -14.40 -47.35
CA ASN A 3 -5.00 -15.40 -46.80
C ASN A 3 -4.85 -15.46 -45.27
N TYR A 4 -5.67 -14.68 -44.56
CA TYR A 4 -5.58 -14.56 -43.11
C TYR A 4 -5.90 -15.87 -42.37
N SER A 5 -6.67 -16.80 -42.96
CA SER A 5 -6.95 -18.11 -42.34
C SER A 5 -5.69 -18.95 -42.15
N ASP A 6 -4.76 -18.90 -43.11
CA ASP A 6 -3.50 -19.65 -43.05
C ASP A 6 -2.52 -19.04 -42.04
N ILE A 7 -2.62 -17.73 -41.80
CA ILE A 7 -1.84 -17.02 -40.78
C ILE A 7 -2.35 -17.38 -39.39
N VAL A 8 -3.66 -17.42 -39.19
CA VAL A 8 -4.28 -17.79 -37.90
C VAL A 8 -3.92 -19.22 -37.51
N ASN A 9 -3.98 -20.17 -38.43
CA ASN A 9 -3.59 -21.56 -38.15
C ASN A 9 -2.12 -21.70 -37.71
N LYS A 10 -1.24 -20.81 -38.16
CA LYS A 10 0.19 -20.78 -37.74
C LYS A 10 0.41 -20.08 -36.41
N LEU A 11 -0.55 -19.27 -35.95
CA LEU A 11 -0.45 -18.45 -34.75
C LEU A 11 -1.48 -18.87 -33.69
N GLU A 12 -2.14 -20.01 -33.85
CA GLU A 12 -3.25 -20.46 -33.01
C GLU A 12 -2.87 -20.49 -31.52
N ASP A 13 -1.61 -20.80 -31.20
CA ASP A 13 -1.12 -20.87 -29.82
C ASP A 13 -0.94 -19.50 -29.16
N LYS A 14 -0.88 -18.41 -29.92
CA LYS A 14 -0.69 -17.06 -29.39
C LYS A 14 -1.94 -16.60 -28.65
N LEU A 15 -1.74 -16.14 -27.41
CA LEU A 15 -2.83 -15.70 -26.54
C LEU A 15 -3.69 -14.60 -27.18
N TRP A 16 -3.05 -13.62 -27.86
CA TRP A 16 -3.78 -12.53 -28.50
C TRP A 16 -4.63 -12.99 -29.69
N VAL A 17 -4.21 -14.00 -30.45
CA VAL A 17 -5.03 -14.60 -31.52
C VAL A 17 -6.28 -15.24 -30.93
N LYS A 18 -6.11 -16.07 -29.89
CA LYS A 18 -7.23 -16.73 -29.18
C LYS A 18 -8.26 -15.73 -28.64
N LEU A 19 -7.80 -14.56 -28.18
CA LEU A 19 -8.66 -13.56 -27.55
C LEU A 19 -9.28 -12.56 -28.54
N LEU A 20 -8.60 -12.22 -29.64
CA LEU A 20 -8.95 -11.07 -30.49
C LEU A 20 -9.36 -11.44 -31.92
N TYR A 21 -9.12 -12.68 -32.37
CA TYR A 21 -9.52 -13.11 -33.71
C TYR A 21 -11.04 -13.01 -33.89
N ASN A 22 -11.49 -12.55 -35.07
CA ASN A 22 -12.88 -12.19 -35.39
C ASN A 22 -13.52 -11.10 -34.51
N ARG A 23 -12.72 -10.42 -33.67
CA ARG A 23 -13.19 -9.31 -32.81
C ARG A 23 -12.59 -7.95 -33.19
N LEU A 24 -11.46 -7.96 -33.88
CA LEU A 24 -10.81 -6.77 -34.43
C LEU A 24 -10.73 -6.86 -35.96
N PRO A 25 -10.70 -5.72 -36.66
CA PRO A 25 -10.37 -5.69 -38.09
C PRO A 25 -9.01 -6.33 -38.38
N ASP A 26 -8.92 -7.05 -39.51
CA ASP A 26 -7.69 -7.78 -39.89
C ASP A 26 -6.48 -6.87 -40.04
N ASP A 27 -6.67 -5.65 -40.55
CA ASP A 27 -5.59 -4.66 -40.71
C ASP A 27 -5.02 -4.17 -39.38
N LEU A 28 -5.78 -4.28 -38.29
CA LEU A 28 -5.35 -3.97 -36.93
C LEU A 28 -4.84 -5.20 -36.17
N LEU A 29 -5.47 -6.36 -36.39
CA LEU A 29 -5.10 -7.62 -35.74
C LEU A 29 -3.74 -8.14 -36.22
N PHE A 30 -3.46 -8.02 -37.52
CA PHE A 30 -2.22 -8.52 -38.14
C PHE A 30 -1.19 -7.41 -38.38
N LEU A 31 -1.32 -6.28 -37.67
CA LEU A 31 -0.37 -5.18 -37.77
C LEU A 31 1.03 -5.63 -37.31
N SER A 32 2.02 -5.43 -38.18
CA SER A 32 3.41 -5.84 -37.97
C SER A 32 4.37 -4.67 -38.11
N ASP A 33 5.51 -4.77 -37.43
CA ASP A 33 6.61 -3.83 -37.54
C ASP A 33 7.43 -4.06 -38.84
N PRO A 34 8.38 -3.19 -39.19
CA PRO A 34 9.19 -3.34 -40.40
C PRO A 34 10.01 -4.64 -40.47
N ASN A 35 10.21 -5.34 -39.35
CA ASN A 35 10.90 -6.63 -39.29
C ASN A 35 9.93 -7.82 -39.44
N GLY A 36 8.64 -7.56 -39.65
CA GLY A 36 7.61 -8.58 -39.79
C GLY A 36 7.13 -9.19 -38.47
N LEU A 37 7.49 -8.59 -37.32
CA LEU A 37 7.00 -9.04 -36.02
C LEU A 37 5.65 -8.39 -35.70
N PHE A 38 4.69 -9.17 -35.22
CA PHE A 38 3.37 -8.64 -34.83
C PHE A 38 3.49 -7.76 -33.59
N TYR A 39 2.87 -6.58 -33.62
CA TYR A 39 2.90 -5.71 -32.45
C TYR A 39 2.22 -6.32 -31.22
N TRP A 40 1.21 -7.17 -31.43
CA TRP A 40 0.53 -7.87 -30.35
C TRP A 40 1.44 -8.83 -29.57
N ASP A 41 2.52 -9.33 -30.17
CA ASP A 41 3.50 -10.15 -29.46
C ASP A 41 4.29 -9.36 -28.40
N LYS A 42 4.32 -8.03 -28.51
CA LYS A 42 4.99 -7.13 -27.55
C LYS A 42 4.06 -6.73 -26.40
N VAL A 43 2.74 -6.92 -26.54
CA VAL A 43 1.76 -6.46 -25.56
C VAL A 43 1.76 -7.36 -24.33
N ASP A 44 2.01 -6.74 -23.17
CA ASP A 44 1.97 -7.43 -21.88
C ASP A 44 0.61 -8.12 -21.63
N GLU A 45 0.66 -9.35 -21.13
CA GLU A 45 -0.50 -10.21 -20.91
C GLU A 45 -1.59 -9.55 -20.04
N LYS A 46 -1.19 -8.75 -19.05
CA LYS A 46 -2.12 -8.05 -18.15
C LYS A 46 -2.93 -7.00 -18.91
N ASN A 47 -2.27 -6.25 -19.79
CA ASN A 47 -2.93 -5.23 -20.61
C ASN A 47 -3.85 -5.88 -21.65
N LEU A 48 -3.42 -6.96 -22.28
CA LEU A 48 -4.22 -7.74 -23.21
C LEU A 48 -5.49 -8.30 -22.54
N LYS A 49 -5.35 -8.92 -21.36
CA LYS A 49 -6.47 -9.45 -20.58
C LYS A 49 -7.45 -8.35 -20.15
N TYR A 50 -6.96 -7.17 -19.78
CA TYR A 50 -7.82 -6.03 -19.46
C TYR A 50 -8.58 -5.56 -20.70
N PHE A 51 -7.89 -5.37 -21.83
CA PHE A 51 -8.50 -4.94 -23.08
C PHE A 51 -9.62 -5.90 -23.50
N TYR A 52 -9.33 -7.21 -23.51
CA TYR A 52 -10.32 -8.24 -23.81
C TYR A 52 -11.56 -8.17 -22.89
N ARG A 53 -11.37 -7.98 -21.59
CA ARG A 53 -12.48 -7.98 -20.61
C ARG A 53 -13.28 -6.68 -20.56
N GLN A 54 -12.66 -5.54 -20.86
CA GLN A 54 -13.20 -4.22 -20.52
C GLN A 54 -13.31 -3.26 -21.71
N CYS A 55 -12.64 -3.54 -22.81
CA CYS A 55 -12.57 -2.66 -23.98
C CYS A 55 -12.93 -3.36 -25.29
N LEU A 56 -13.29 -4.64 -25.25
CA LEU A 56 -13.87 -5.36 -26.37
C LEU A 56 -15.39 -5.11 -26.42
N ASP A 57 -15.98 -5.19 -27.61
CA ASP A 57 -17.41 -5.03 -27.87
C ASP A 57 -18.00 -3.67 -27.39
N VAL A 58 -17.15 -2.64 -27.25
CA VAL A 58 -17.57 -1.26 -26.97
C VAL A 58 -17.35 -0.36 -28.21
N PRO A 59 -18.03 0.78 -28.33
CA PRO A 59 -17.96 1.61 -29.54
C PRO A 59 -16.55 2.10 -29.92
N TRP A 60 -15.63 2.21 -28.95
CA TRP A 60 -14.24 2.64 -29.15
C TRP A 60 -13.22 1.49 -29.15
N THR A 61 -13.64 0.24 -29.37
CA THR A 61 -12.79 -0.97 -29.33
C THR A 61 -11.54 -0.80 -30.20
N ASN A 62 -11.73 -0.41 -31.47
CA ASN A 62 -10.63 -0.34 -32.45
C ASN A 62 -9.64 0.78 -32.10
N GLN A 63 -10.14 1.91 -31.61
CA GLN A 63 -9.32 3.04 -31.17
C GLN A 63 -8.41 2.64 -30.00
N PHE A 64 -8.95 1.86 -29.07
CA PHE A 64 -8.19 1.40 -27.91
C PHE A 64 -7.21 0.28 -28.24
N ALA A 65 -7.55 -0.61 -29.18
CA ALA A 65 -6.64 -1.62 -29.70
C ALA A 65 -5.40 -0.97 -30.34
N LEU A 66 -5.61 0.01 -31.25
CA LEU A 66 -4.49 0.70 -31.91
C LEU A 66 -3.60 1.45 -30.91
N ALA A 67 -4.20 2.08 -29.91
CA ALA A 67 -3.44 2.78 -28.88
C ALA A 67 -2.68 1.84 -27.96
N LEU A 68 -3.26 0.69 -27.61
CA LEU A 68 -2.57 -0.31 -26.79
C LEU A 68 -1.30 -0.79 -27.48
N ILE A 69 -1.37 -1.07 -28.78
CA ILE A 69 -0.21 -1.38 -29.61
C ILE A 69 0.81 -0.22 -29.59
N CYS A 70 0.36 1.00 -29.89
CA CYS A 70 1.23 2.18 -29.95
C CYS A 70 1.97 2.46 -28.63
N LEU A 71 1.26 2.43 -27.50
CA LEU A 71 1.86 2.70 -26.19
C LEU A 71 2.85 1.60 -25.79
N THR A 72 2.58 0.36 -26.19
CA THR A 72 3.48 -0.79 -25.98
C THR A 72 4.77 -0.62 -26.78
N ASP A 73 4.66 -0.31 -28.07
CA ASP A 73 5.83 -0.14 -28.94
C ASP A 73 6.73 1.02 -28.49
N ARG A 74 6.12 2.07 -27.92
CA ARG A 74 6.83 3.18 -27.26
C ARG A 74 7.47 2.82 -25.91
N SER A 75 7.46 1.54 -25.53
CA SER A 75 8.10 1.02 -24.33
C SER A 75 7.59 1.65 -23.03
N LEU A 76 6.30 2.04 -23.00
CA LEU A 76 5.69 2.42 -21.72
C LEU A 76 5.55 1.17 -20.84
N THR A 77 5.78 1.34 -19.54
CA THR A 77 5.59 0.23 -18.59
C THR A 77 4.15 -0.30 -18.64
N PRO A 78 3.91 -1.61 -18.46
CA PRO A 78 2.57 -2.17 -18.51
C PRO A 78 1.57 -1.47 -17.58
N GLN A 79 2.02 -1.07 -16.39
CA GLN A 79 1.17 -0.35 -15.43
C GLN A 79 0.78 1.06 -15.91
N SER A 80 1.68 1.77 -16.61
CA SER A 80 1.36 3.08 -17.19
C SER A 80 0.30 2.96 -18.28
N ILE A 81 0.42 1.95 -19.15
CA ILE A 81 -0.57 1.65 -20.19
C ILE A 81 -1.92 1.35 -19.54
N MET A 82 -1.95 0.44 -18.56
CA MET A 82 -3.16 0.09 -17.81
C MET A 82 -3.85 1.32 -17.21
N ASN A 83 -3.09 2.22 -16.57
CA ASN A 83 -3.64 3.43 -15.95
C ASN A 83 -4.28 4.36 -16.99
N ILE A 84 -3.64 4.56 -18.14
CA ILE A 84 -4.16 5.44 -19.20
C ILE A 84 -5.44 4.83 -19.79
N VAL A 85 -5.38 3.57 -20.20
CA VAL A 85 -6.48 2.88 -20.87
C VAL A 85 -7.68 2.72 -19.93
N SER A 86 -7.47 2.34 -18.67
CA SER A 86 -8.59 2.15 -17.73
C SER A 86 -9.31 3.43 -17.37
N VAL A 87 -8.57 4.52 -17.16
CA VAL A 87 -9.16 5.84 -16.89
C VAL A 87 -9.96 6.33 -18.08
N LEU A 88 -9.42 6.27 -19.30
CA LEU A 88 -10.15 6.69 -20.49
C LEU A 88 -11.38 5.83 -20.73
N ASN A 89 -11.26 4.50 -20.61
CA ASN A 89 -12.39 3.57 -20.79
C ASN A 89 -13.54 3.91 -19.85
N ALA A 90 -13.25 4.10 -18.57
CA ALA A 90 -14.27 4.41 -17.57
C ALA A 90 -14.98 5.74 -17.87
N ARG A 91 -14.26 6.74 -18.37
CA ARG A 91 -14.85 8.05 -18.70
C ARG A 91 -15.62 8.01 -20.02
N PHE A 92 -15.16 7.24 -20.99
CA PHE A 92 -15.91 7.00 -22.23
C PHE A 92 -17.24 6.30 -21.94
N ARG A 93 -17.24 5.24 -21.11
CA ARG A 93 -18.49 4.59 -20.66
C ARG A 93 -19.47 5.61 -20.09
N ASN A 94 -19.03 6.40 -19.11
CA ASN A 94 -19.88 7.39 -18.47
C ASN A 94 -20.49 8.41 -19.47
N ILE A 95 -19.68 8.91 -20.42
CA ILE A 95 -20.14 9.90 -21.42
C ILE A 95 -21.09 9.23 -22.42
N PHE A 96 -20.76 8.04 -22.90
CA PHE A 96 -21.59 7.30 -23.85
C PHE A 96 -22.92 6.90 -23.22
N ASP A 97 -22.92 6.45 -21.96
CA ASP A 97 -24.13 6.10 -21.22
C ASP A 97 -25.02 7.34 -21.00
N TYR A 98 -24.42 8.48 -20.63
CA TYR A 98 -25.16 9.73 -20.40
C TYR A 98 -25.85 10.24 -21.68
N TYR A 99 -25.10 10.34 -22.80
CA TYR A 99 -25.63 10.81 -24.08
C TYR A 99 -26.28 9.71 -24.93
N ARG A 100 -26.30 8.46 -24.43
CA ARG A 100 -26.78 7.27 -25.15
C ARG A 100 -26.15 7.08 -26.53
N LEU A 101 -24.85 7.32 -26.61
CA LEU A 101 -24.09 7.14 -27.85
C LEU A 101 -23.87 5.65 -28.11
N THR A 102 -24.06 5.21 -29.34
CA THR A 102 -23.88 3.82 -29.75
C THR A 102 -22.66 3.63 -30.65
N HIS A 103 -22.17 4.70 -31.27
CA HIS A 103 -21.02 4.65 -32.17
C HIS A 103 -20.02 5.78 -31.87
N ILE A 104 -18.74 5.51 -32.12
CA ILE A 104 -17.63 6.44 -31.81
C ILE A 104 -17.64 7.72 -32.65
N ASP A 105 -18.18 7.66 -33.86
CA ASP A 105 -18.35 8.83 -34.73
C ASP A 105 -19.38 9.83 -34.18
N GLN A 106 -20.27 9.40 -33.29
CA GLN A 106 -21.22 10.28 -32.61
C GLN A 106 -20.55 11.10 -31.50
N LEU A 107 -19.37 10.68 -31.00
CA LEU A 107 -18.64 11.44 -30.00
C LEU A 107 -18.17 12.77 -30.60
N GLN A 108 -18.58 13.87 -29.97
CA GLN A 108 -18.19 15.24 -30.33
C GLN A 108 -17.36 15.88 -29.22
N ALA A 109 -16.58 16.89 -29.59
CA ALA A 109 -15.80 17.67 -28.63
C ALA A 109 -16.66 18.31 -27.53
N SER A 110 -17.90 18.71 -27.86
CA SER A 110 -18.86 19.26 -26.90
C SER A 110 -19.21 18.29 -25.78
N HIS A 111 -19.37 16.98 -26.06
CA HIS A 111 -19.67 15.99 -25.02
C HIS A 111 -18.54 15.89 -23.98
N ILE A 112 -17.28 15.97 -24.45
CA ILE A 112 -16.10 15.98 -23.57
C ILE A 112 -16.04 17.31 -22.80
N GLN A 113 -16.32 18.42 -23.47
CA GLN A 113 -16.34 19.75 -22.85
C GLN A 113 -17.38 19.80 -21.72
N ASP A 114 -18.62 19.40 -21.97
CA ASP A 114 -19.73 19.37 -21.01
C ASP A 114 -19.36 18.55 -19.76
N TYR A 115 -18.69 17.41 -19.96
CA TYR A 115 -18.17 16.60 -18.87
C TYR A 115 -17.08 17.32 -18.07
N VAL A 116 -16.11 17.95 -18.76
CA VAL A 116 -14.97 18.63 -18.13
C VAL A 116 -15.42 19.86 -17.35
N VAL A 117 -16.39 20.62 -17.85
CA VAL A 117 -16.94 21.78 -17.11
C VAL A 117 -17.92 21.37 -16.00
N GLY A 118 -18.34 20.10 -15.97
CA GLY A 118 -19.24 19.55 -14.95
C GLY A 118 -20.72 19.83 -15.19
N LEU A 119 -21.12 20.12 -16.44
CA LEU A 119 -22.53 20.22 -16.82
C LEU A 119 -23.24 18.87 -16.75
N ILE A 120 -22.47 17.80 -16.96
CA ILE A 120 -22.92 16.42 -16.81
C ILE A 120 -22.08 15.72 -15.74
N LEU A 121 -22.69 14.75 -15.04
CA LEU A 121 -22.02 13.95 -14.00
C LEU A 121 -21.31 14.85 -12.97
N SER A 122 -22.05 15.80 -12.40
CA SER A 122 -21.53 16.87 -11.53
C SER A 122 -20.90 16.33 -10.23
N GLU A 123 -21.31 15.13 -9.81
CA GLU A 123 -20.80 14.39 -8.64
C GLU A 123 -19.35 13.94 -8.77
N HIS A 124 -18.81 13.84 -10.00
CA HIS A 124 -17.40 13.48 -10.17
C HIS A 124 -16.47 14.57 -9.63
N THR A 125 -15.20 14.24 -9.45
CA THR A 125 -14.16 15.14 -8.96
C THR A 125 -13.46 15.89 -10.10
N ASP A 126 -12.91 17.07 -9.81
CA ASP A 126 -12.07 17.81 -10.76
C ASP A 126 -10.88 16.97 -11.26
N ARG A 127 -10.36 16.05 -10.44
CA ARG A 127 -9.30 15.12 -10.86
C ARG A 127 -9.77 14.15 -11.95
N GLN A 128 -10.97 13.58 -11.82
CA GLN A 128 -11.55 12.70 -12.84
C GLN A 128 -11.83 13.46 -14.15
N ARG A 129 -12.17 14.75 -14.06
CA ARG A 129 -12.37 15.62 -15.23
C ARG A 129 -11.06 16.04 -15.89
N GLN A 130 -10.02 16.32 -15.12
CA GLN A 130 -8.68 16.59 -15.65
C GLN A 130 -8.05 15.34 -16.29
N SER A 131 -8.33 14.14 -15.76
CA SER A 131 -7.72 12.92 -16.26
C SER A 131 -8.21 12.51 -17.65
N ILE A 132 -9.47 12.81 -18.02
CA ILE A 132 -9.97 12.50 -19.37
C ILE A 132 -9.25 13.33 -20.43
N VAL A 133 -9.13 14.66 -20.27
CA VAL A 133 -8.46 15.53 -21.25
C VAL A 133 -6.98 15.17 -21.37
N THR A 134 -6.33 14.94 -20.23
CA THR A 134 -4.93 14.51 -20.20
C THR A 134 -4.74 13.18 -20.90
N GLY A 135 -5.59 12.20 -20.60
CA GLY A 135 -5.57 10.89 -21.24
C GLY A 135 -5.78 11.01 -22.74
N TYR A 136 -6.83 11.72 -23.17
CA TYR A 136 -7.25 11.86 -24.57
C TYR A 136 -6.15 12.49 -25.41
N ASN A 137 -5.59 13.62 -24.96
CA ASN A 137 -4.53 14.32 -25.68
C ASN A 137 -3.23 13.51 -25.69
N THR A 138 -2.90 12.82 -24.60
CA THR A 138 -1.75 11.91 -24.56
C THR A 138 -1.94 10.76 -25.57
N PHE A 139 -3.15 10.19 -25.63
CA PHE A 139 -3.52 9.11 -26.54
C PHE A 139 -3.33 9.55 -28.00
N GLN A 140 -3.96 10.67 -28.37
CA GLN A 140 -3.91 11.19 -29.73
C GLN A 140 -2.50 11.62 -30.14
N PHE A 141 -1.79 12.37 -29.30
CA PHE A 141 -0.45 12.85 -29.63
C PHE A 141 0.50 11.69 -29.88
N ASN A 142 0.46 10.66 -29.01
CA ASN A 142 1.32 9.49 -29.17
C ASN A 142 0.95 8.69 -30.43
N LEU A 143 -0.34 8.48 -30.67
CA LEU A 143 -0.84 7.78 -31.86
C LEU A 143 -0.46 8.48 -33.16
N LYS A 144 -0.78 9.77 -33.30
CA LYS A 144 -0.50 10.53 -34.53
C LYS A 144 0.99 10.56 -34.86
N LYS A 145 1.84 10.79 -33.85
CA LYS A 145 3.29 10.76 -34.01
C LYS A 145 3.78 9.37 -34.43
N TRP A 146 3.27 8.32 -33.81
CA TRP A 146 3.67 6.96 -34.10
C TRP A 146 3.22 6.53 -35.51
N ILE A 147 1.95 6.76 -35.87
CA ILE A 147 1.41 6.47 -37.21
C ILE A 147 2.22 7.18 -38.29
N GLY A 148 2.47 8.49 -38.11
CA GLY A 148 3.20 9.29 -39.10
C GLY A 148 4.68 8.97 -39.22
N THR A 149 5.29 8.24 -38.29
CA THR A 149 6.72 7.91 -38.30
C THR A 149 7.02 6.44 -38.59
N GLN A 150 6.09 5.52 -38.32
CA GLN A 150 6.34 4.08 -38.42
C GLN A 150 5.73 3.42 -39.67
N PHE A 151 4.75 4.05 -40.32
CA PHE A 151 3.96 3.39 -41.37
C PHE A 151 4.02 4.12 -42.71
N SER A 152 3.82 3.37 -43.79
CA SER A 152 3.67 3.88 -45.16
C SER A 152 2.41 4.73 -45.33
N VAL A 153 2.34 5.56 -46.37
CA VAL A 153 1.19 6.45 -46.63
C VAL A 153 -0.13 5.66 -46.78
N GLU A 154 -0.07 4.48 -47.38
CA GLU A 154 -1.22 3.59 -47.56
C GLU A 154 -1.70 3.03 -46.22
N GLN A 155 -0.78 2.53 -45.39
CA GLN A 155 -1.10 2.04 -44.04
C GLN A 155 -1.59 3.17 -43.13
N GLN A 156 -1.00 4.36 -43.24
CA GLN A 156 -1.45 5.53 -42.49
C GLN A 156 -2.93 5.82 -42.78
N LYS A 157 -3.36 5.79 -44.05
CA LYS A 157 -4.77 6.02 -44.42
C LYS A 157 -5.73 5.03 -43.75
N SER A 158 -5.38 3.75 -43.68
CA SER A 158 -6.17 2.74 -42.97
C SER A 158 -6.14 3.01 -41.46
N LEU A 159 -4.96 3.18 -40.85
CA LEU A 159 -4.85 3.34 -39.40
C LEU A 159 -5.49 4.63 -38.86
N TYR A 160 -5.51 5.71 -39.65
CA TYR A 160 -6.16 6.97 -39.27
C TYR A 160 -7.68 6.83 -39.05
N THR A 161 -8.35 5.81 -39.62
CA THR A 161 -9.78 5.56 -39.32
C THR A 161 -10.02 5.13 -37.88
N TYR A 162 -8.98 4.60 -37.21
CA TYR A 162 -9.02 4.19 -35.82
C TYR A 162 -8.45 5.24 -34.86
N VAL A 163 -8.10 6.44 -35.35
CA VAL A 163 -7.67 7.55 -34.49
C VAL A 163 -8.90 8.30 -33.97
N LEU A 164 -8.88 8.66 -32.68
CA LEU A 164 -9.92 9.49 -32.09
C LEU A 164 -10.01 10.86 -32.79
N LYS A 165 -11.18 11.51 -32.76
CA LYS A 165 -11.36 12.85 -33.35
C LYS A 165 -10.59 13.92 -32.57
N ASP A 166 -10.10 14.95 -33.25
CA ASP A 166 -9.43 16.06 -32.56
C ASP A 166 -10.40 16.84 -31.68
N ILE A 167 -9.92 17.23 -30.50
CA ILE A 167 -10.62 18.18 -29.63
C ILE A 167 -9.92 19.54 -29.73
N PRO A 168 -10.67 20.65 -29.86
CA PRO A 168 -10.11 21.98 -30.07
C PRO A 168 -9.64 22.65 -28.77
N PHE A 169 -9.36 21.86 -27.73
CA PHE A 169 -8.99 22.33 -26.40
C PHE A 169 -8.02 21.38 -25.70
N ASP A 170 -7.27 21.93 -24.75
CA ASP A 170 -6.42 21.20 -23.83
C ASP A 170 -6.73 21.56 -22.36
N ASN A 171 -5.95 21.01 -21.43
CA ASN A 171 -6.18 21.24 -20.01
C ASN A 171 -6.00 22.71 -19.55
N ARG A 172 -5.39 23.57 -20.37
CA ARG A 172 -5.17 25.00 -20.10
C ARG A 172 -6.42 25.83 -20.37
N ASP A 173 -7.32 25.33 -21.20
CA ASP A 173 -8.59 25.99 -21.52
C ASP A 173 -9.61 25.86 -20.38
N PHE A 174 -9.33 25.01 -19.38
CA PHE A 174 -10.21 24.77 -18.24
C PHE A 174 -9.52 25.02 -16.90
N ASN A 175 -10.21 25.73 -16.01
CA ASN A 175 -9.78 25.91 -14.63
C ASN A 175 -9.77 24.60 -13.82
N VAL A 176 -10.39 23.53 -14.34
CA VAL A 176 -10.51 22.21 -13.70
C VAL A 176 -9.13 21.64 -13.36
N ARG A 177 -8.13 21.76 -14.24
CA ARG A 177 -6.77 21.31 -13.95
C ARG A 177 -6.16 22.12 -12.81
N THR A 178 -6.28 23.44 -12.87
CA THR A 178 -5.77 24.34 -11.82
C THR A 178 -6.44 24.02 -10.49
N ARG A 179 -7.77 23.90 -10.44
CA ARG A 179 -8.52 23.49 -9.24
C ARG A 179 -8.10 22.10 -8.75
N ALA A 180 -7.99 21.10 -9.62
CA ALA A 180 -7.55 19.76 -9.23
C ALA A 180 -6.14 19.76 -8.60
N ILE A 181 -5.20 20.49 -9.20
CA ILE A 181 -3.82 20.60 -8.69
C ILE A 181 -3.81 21.39 -7.38
N THR A 182 -4.48 22.54 -7.33
CA THR A 182 -4.56 23.40 -6.14
C THR A 182 -5.23 22.65 -5.00
N ASN A 183 -6.41 22.07 -5.19
CA ASN A 183 -7.12 21.31 -4.16
C ASN A 183 -6.27 20.14 -3.64
N ALA A 184 -5.58 19.41 -4.53
CA ALA A 184 -4.70 18.32 -4.12
C ALA A 184 -3.42 18.80 -3.41
N LYS A 185 -2.92 20.01 -3.71
CA LYS A 185 -1.79 20.62 -2.99
C LYS A 185 -2.25 21.15 -1.63
N THR A 186 -3.34 21.92 -1.59
CA THR A 186 -3.94 22.48 -0.37
C THR A 186 -4.30 21.38 0.60
N LYS A 187 -5.06 20.35 0.17
CA LYS A 187 -5.41 19.20 1.03
C LYS A 187 -4.18 18.50 1.58
N ARG A 188 -3.13 18.29 0.76
CA ARG A 188 -1.87 17.69 1.25
C ARG A 188 -1.13 18.61 2.22
N LYS A 189 -1.15 19.93 2.00
CA LYS A 189 -0.57 20.91 2.92
C LYS A 189 -1.29 20.82 4.26
N GLU A 190 -2.61 20.92 4.27
CA GLU A 190 -3.45 20.81 5.47
C GLU A 190 -3.25 19.48 6.20
N ASP A 191 -3.35 18.35 5.51
CA ASP A 191 -3.13 17.02 6.10
C ASP A 191 -1.71 16.88 6.68
N THR A 192 -0.69 17.43 6.00
CA THR A 192 0.70 17.39 6.49
C THR A 192 0.89 18.32 7.70
N SER A 193 0.30 19.51 7.67
CA SER A 193 0.35 20.48 8.78
C SER A 193 -0.33 19.94 10.03
N ALA A 194 -1.39 19.13 9.90
CA ALA A 194 -2.02 18.46 11.03
C ALA A 194 -1.14 17.35 11.65
N ILE A 195 -0.38 16.62 10.82
CA ILE A 195 0.47 15.50 11.27
C ILE A 195 1.82 15.96 11.81
N THR A 196 2.42 17.02 11.25
CA THR A 196 3.82 17.40 11.54
C THR A 196 4.08 17.66 13.03
N PRO A 197 3.23 18.41 13.76
CA PRO A 197 3.44 18.65 15.18
C PRO A 197 3.32 17.37 16.03
N LEU A 198 2.52 16.41 15.56
CA LEU A 198 2.21 15.16 16.26
C LEU A 198 3.13 14.00 15.85
N LEU A 199 4.19 14.27 15.09
CA LEU A 199 5.06 13.22 14.57
C LEU A 199 5.73 12.39 15.70
N PRO A 200 6.23 13.00 16.80
CA PRO A 200 6.72 12.25 17.96
C PRO A 200 5.65 11.36 18.60
N GLU A 201 4.44 11.87 18.80
CA GLU A 201 3.31 11.19 19.43
C GLU A 201 2.84 10.01 18.57
N ILE A 202 2.76 10.18 17.25
CA ILE A 202 2.44 9.09 16.31
C ILE A 202 3.48 7.96 16.40
N ARG A 203 4.76 8.31 16.55
CA ARG A 203 5.83 7.33 16.73
C ARG A 203 5.71 6.64 18.09
N ALA A 204 5.52 7.40 19.16
CA ALA A 204 5.34 6.86 20.51
C ALA A 204 4.16 5.88 20.55
N GLU A 205 3.01 6.23 19.97
CA GLU A 205 1.84 5.37 19.90
C GLU A 205 2.10 4.10 19.07
N GLY A 206 2.79 4.22 17.94
CA GLY A 206 3.20 3.06 17.14
C GLY A 206 4.13 2.10 17.90
N HIS A 207 5.05 2.62 18.72
CA HIS A 207 5.92 1.81 19.57
C HIS A 207 5.15 1.20 20.73
N PHE A 208 4.27 1.96 21.38
CA PHE A 208 3.42 1.49 22.48
C PHE A 208 2.58 0.29 22.05
N ARG A 209 1.88 0.40 20.91
CA ARG A 209 1.04 -0.69 20.37
C ARG A 209 1.84 -1.90 19.95
N TRP A 210 2.99 -1.71 19.30
CA TRP A 210 3.90 -2.83 19.03
C TRP A 210 4.27 -3.55 20.32
N ASN A 211 4.61 -2.80 21.38
CA ASN A 211 4.99 -3.37 22.66
C ASN A 211 3.82 -4.12 23.34
N GLN A 212 2.59 -3.60 23.26
CA GLN A 212 1.39 -4.30 23.74
C GLN A 212 1.21 -5.66 23.05
N ILE A 213 1.25 -5.71 21.71
CA ILE A 213 1.14 -6.99 20.97
C ILE A 213 2.32 -7.93 21.27
N LYS A 214 3.54 -7.40 21.42
CA LYS A 214 4.73 -8.18 21.80
C LYS A 214 4.57 -8.80 23.20
N ARG A 215 4.04 -8.06 24.17
CA ARG A 215 3.74 -8.55 25.52
C ARG A 215 2.63 -9.59 25.52
N LEU A 216 1.53 -9.34 24.82
CA LEU A 216 0.43 -10.30 24.64
C LEU A 216 0.95 -11.63 24.06
N ARG A 217 1.75 -11.59 22.99
CA ARG A 217 2.35 -12.82 22.41
C ARG A 217 3.25 -13.55 23.39
N LYS A 218 4.05 -12.83 24.17
CA LYS A 218 4.91 -13.43 25.20
C LYS A 218 4.09 -14.09 26.32
N ALA A 219 3.01 -13.44 26.77
CA ALA A 219 2.10 -13.98 27.77
C ALA A 219 1.41 -15.25 27.27
N VAL A 220 0.87 -15.23 26.05
CA VAL A 220 0.25 -16.40 25.41
C VAL A 220 1.25 -17.55 25.24
N LYS A 221 2.45 -17.29 24.71
CA LYS A 221 3.48 -18.34 24.57
C LYS A 221 3.88 -18.94 25.91
N ARG A 222 3.89 -18.15 27.00
CA ARG A 222 4.15 -18.65 28.35
C ARG A 222 2.99 -19.53 28.84
N ALA A 223 1.75 -19.07 28.70
CA ALA A 223 0.56 -19.84 29.07
C ALA A 223 0.49 -21.18 28.32
N VAL A 224 0.71 -21.17 26.99
CA VAL A 224 0.73 -22.39 26.17
C VAL A 224 1.81 -23.37 26.63
N ARG A 225 3.01 -22.89 26.97
CA ARG A 225 4.07 -23.76 27.51
C ARG A 225 3.68 -24.38 28.84
N GLN A 226 3.03 -23.61 29.72
CA GLN A 226 2.54 -24.09 31.01
C GLN A 226 1.46 -25.16 30.83
N ILE A 227 0.47 -24.91 29.98
CA ILE A 227 -0.59 -25.86 29.60
C ILE A 227 0.01 -27.18 29.12
N LYS A 228 1.01 -27.11 28.22
CA LYS A 228 1.72 -28.29 27.71
C LYS A 228 2.52 -29.01 28.79
N SER A 229 3.19 -28.30 29.69
CA SER A 229 3.98 -28.93 30.77
C SER A 229 3.13 -29.57 31.86
N GLU A 230 1.96 -28.99 32.14
CA GLU A 230 1.02 -29.47 33.15
C GLU A 230 -0.02 -30.45 32.57
N ASN A 231 0.02 -30.69 31.25
CA ASN A 231 -0.90 -31.56 30.52
C ASN A 231 -2.38 -31.18 30.74
N LEU A 232 -2.66 -29.87 30.76
CA LEU A 232 -4.03 -29.34 30.88
C LEU A 232 -4.77 -29.47 29.55
N SER A 233 -6.07 -29.77 29.61
CA SER A 233 -6.94 -29.81 28.44
C SER A 233 -7.48 -28.41 28.11
N PHE A 234 -7.58 -28.08 26.82
CA PHE A 234 -8.28 -26.88 26.35
C PHE A 234 -9.80 -27.02 26.51
N PRO A 235 -10.54 -25.90 26.68
CA PRO A 235 -10.07 -24.52 26.81
C PRO A 235 -9.38 -24.21 28.14
N VAL A 236 -8.49 -23.22 28.14
CA VAL A 236 -7.84 -22.72 29.37
C VAL A 236 -7.98 -21.21 29.46
N GLU A 237 -8.56 -20.73 30.56
CA GLU A 237 -8.63 -19.31 30.88
C GLU A 237 -7.24 -18.78 31.27
N PHE A 238 -6.89 -17.61 30.76
CA PHE A 238 -5.70 -16.88 31.21
C PHE A 238 -5.97 -15.39 31.26
N SER A 239 -5.27 -14.72 32.17
CA SER A 239 -5.22 -13.27 32.21
C SER A 239 -3.79 -12.80 32.48
N TYR A 240 -3.51 -11.56 32.12
CA TYR A 240 -2.28 -10.90 32.52
C TYR A 240 -2.51 -9.40 32.69
N ASP A 241 -1.67 -8.79 33.52
CA ASP A 241 -1.66 -7.36 33.73
C ASP A 241 -0.87 -6.71 32.59
N GLU A 242 -1.55 -5.88 31.80
CA GLU A 242 -0.93 -5.04 30.79
C GLU A 242 -0.18 -3.89 31.48
N SER A 243 0.77 -3.25 30.77
CA SER A 243 1.71 -2.29 31.37
C SER A 243 1.04 -1.17 32.18
N GLU A 244 1.79 -0.54 33.09
CA GLU A 244 1.36 0.63 33.89
C GLU A 244 0.65 1.72 33.06
N TYR A 245 1.05 1.90 31.79
CA TYR A 245 0.43 2.85 30.87
C TYR A 245 -1.00 2.48 30.44
N ALA A 246 -1.28 1.19 30.27
CA ALA A 246 -2.63 0.72 29.97
C ALA A 246 -3.44 0.57 31.27
N ASN A 247 -2.77 0.18 32.35
CA ASN A 247 -3.35 -0.04 33.67
C ASN A 247 -4.58 -0.97 33.67
N GLU A 248 -4.50 -2.03 32.89
CA GLU A 248 -5.59 -2.98 32.66
C GLU A 248 -5.14 -4.43 32.82
N ARG A 249 -6.02 -5.27 33.33
CA ARG A 249 -5.94 -6.72 33.24
C ARG A 249 -6.77 -7.20 32.08
N TRP A 250 -6.16 -7.95 31.17
CA TRP A 250 -6.86 -8.53 30.02
C TRP A 250 -7.14 -10.01 30.24
N PHE A 251 -8.38 -10.41 29.99
CA PHE A 251 -8.87 -11.78 30.18
C PHE A 251 -9.17 -12.43 28.84
N PHE A 252 -8.70 -13.66 28.71
CA PHE A 252 -8.84 -14.44 27.50
C PHE A 252 -9.06 -15.92 27.82
N THR A 253 -9.59 -16.64 26.84
CA THR A 253 -9.60 -18.11 26.83
C THR A 253 -8.73 -18.59 25.68
N ILE A 254 -7.81 -19.51 25.96
CA ILE A 254 -7.00 -20.19 24.93
C ILE A 254 -7.76 -21.43 24.48
N TRP A 255 -7.91 -21.54 23.16
CA TRP A 255 -8.58 -22.65 22.50
C TRP A 255 -7.61 -23.34 21.55
N ASP A 256 -7.71 -24.65 21.46
CA ASP A 256 -7.36 -25.36 20.23
C ASP A 256 -8.63 -25.55 19.37
N TYR A 257 -8.48 -26.03 18.14
CA TYR A 257 -9.63 -26.27 17.27
C TYR A 257 -10.56 -27.38 17.77
N GLU A 258 -10.01 -28.44 18.38
CA GLU A 258 -10.79 -29.60 18.81
C GLU A 258 -11.73 -29.27 19.97
N SER A 259 -11.21 -28.66 21.03
CA SER A 259 -11.97 -28.20 22.21
C SER A 259 -13.05 -27.20 21.83
N PHE A 260 -12.75 -26.26 20.92
CA PHE A 260 -13.73 -25.27 20.48
C PHE A 260 -14.90 -25.92 19.72
N ASP A 261 -14.59 -26.83 18.79
CA ASP A 261 -15.63 -27.52 18.02
C ASP A 261 -16.47 -28.44 18.92
N LEU A 262 -15.86 -29.08 19.92
CA LEU A 262 -16.55 -29.88 20.94
C LEU A 262 -17.58 -29.05 21.71
N GLU A 263 -17.19 -27.85 22.15
CA GLU A 263 -18.04 -26.96 22.95
C GLU A 263 -19.17 -26.35 22.11
N TYR A 264 -18.85 -25.87 20.89
CA TYR A 264 -19.79 -25.05 20.10
C TYR A 264 -20.52 -25.79 18.96
N GLU A 265 -19.91 -26.81 18.32
CA GLU A 265 -20.56 -27.59 17.25
C GLU A 265 -21.18 -28.91 17.75
N GLY A 266 -20.79 -29.38 18.94
CA GLY A 266 -21.25 -30.64 19.54
C GLY A 266 -20.68 -31.90 18.87
N LYS A 267 -20.70 -33.03 19.59
CA LYS A 267 -20.02 -34.30 19.19
C LYS A 267 -20.37 -34.87 17.80
N ALA A 268 -21.47 -34.45 17.18
CA ALA A 268 -22.06 -35.10 16.00
C ALA A 268 -21.43 -34.73 14.64
N LYS A 269 -20.49 -33.78 14.58
CA LYS A 269 -19.78 -33.39 13.34
C LYS A 269 -18.26 -33.54 13.40
N HIS A 270 -17.75 -34.31 14.36
CA HIS A 270 -16.33 -34.71 14.38
C HIS A 270 -15.99 -35.61 13.19
N HIS A 271 -15.74 -34.99 12.03
CA HIS A 271 -14.94 -35.62 11.00
C HIS A 271 -13.47 -35.36 11.30
N LYS A 272 -12.80 -36.49 11.53
CA LYS A 272 -11.39 -36.74 11.76
C LYS A 272 -10.53 -36.23 10.59
N LEU A 273 -10.49 -34.91 10.37
CA LEU A 273 -9.91 -34.32 9.16
C LEU A 273 -8.52 -33.69 9.36
N TYR A 274 -8.00 -33.58 10.57
CA TYR A 274 -6.81 -32.76 10.81
C TYR A 274 -5.85 -33.42 11.80
N ASN A 275 -4.96 -34.26 11.29
CA ASN A 275 -3.86 -34.86 12.07
C ASN A 275 -2.66 -33.89 12.28
N ASP A 276 -2.66 -32.72 11.63
CA ASP A 276 -1.54 -31.73 11.69
C ASP A 276 -1.93 -30.38 12.32
N GLU A 277 -3.21 -30.13 12.64
CA GLU A 277 -3.67 -28.81 13.15
C GLU A 277 -3.73 -28.72 14.68
N SER A 278 -3.45 -29.81 15.42
CA SER A 278 -3.59 -29.89 16.88
C SER A 278 -2.57 -29.05 17.67
N GLU A 279 -1.60 -28.42 16.99
CA GLU A 279 -0.66 -27.48 17.64
C GLU A 279 -1.09 -26.01 17.57
N PHE A 280 -2.11 -25.69 16.77
CA PHE A 280 -2.54 -24.31 16.55
C PHE A 280 -3.57 -23.87 17.59
N VAL A 281 -3.18 -22.89 18.40
CA VAL A 281 -4.06 -22.25 19.39
C VAL A 281 -4.51 -20.87 18.93
N PHE A 282 -5.68 -20.44 19.38
CA PHE A 282 -6.19 -19.08 19.20
C PHE A 282 -6.84 -18.57 20.49
N LEU A 283 -7.04 -17.26 20.57
CA LEU A 283 -7.61 -16.63 21.76
C LEU A 283 -9.06 -16.28 21.54
N GLU A 284 -9.85 -16.34 22.60
CA GLU A 284 -11.13 -15.66 22.73
C GLU A 284 -10.94 -14.52 23.73
N PHE A 285 -11.21 -13.27 23.32
CA PHE A 285 -11.17 -12.12 24.22
C PHE A 285 -12.46 -12.06 25.03
N THR A 286 -12.32 -12.09 26.35
CA THR A 286 -13.45 -12.15 27.29
C THR A 286 -13.81 -10.76 27.78
N LYS A 287 -12.84 -10.04 28.36
CA LYS A 287 -13.02 -8.68 28.89
C LYS A 287 -11.66 -8.04 29.21
N ALA A 288 -11.68 -6.73 29.44
CA ALA A 288 -10.59 -6.00 30.09
C ALA A 288 -11.13 -5.34 31.35
N GLU A 289 -10.32 -5.27 32.41
CA GLU A 289 -10.66 -4.60 33.66
C GLU A 289 -9.56 -3.63 34.04
N ARG A 290 -9.91 -2.43 34.49
CA ARG A 290 -8.94 -1.47 35.03
C ARG A 290 -8.39 -1.98 36.37
N LEU A 291 -7.09 -1.82 36.60
CA LEU A 291 -6.45 -2.31 37.81
C LEU A 291 -6.82 -1.47 39.05
N ASP A 292 -7.12 -0.18 38.87
CA ASP A 292 -7.41 0.74 39.99
C ASP A 292 -8.77 0.48 40.66
N ASP A 293 -9.80 0.24 39.86
CA ASP A 293 -11.20 0.20 40.32
C ASP A 293 -11.99 -1.03 39.84
N HIS A 294 -11.35 -1.94 39.09
CA HIS A 294 -11.96 -3.13 38.50
C HIS A 294 -13.17 -2.85 37.60
N THR A 295 -13.29 -1.63 37.07
CA THR A 295 -14.30 -1.28 36.06
C THR A 295 -13.90 -1.78 34.68
N GLU A 296 -14.83 -1.73 33.72
CA GLU A 296 -14.58 -2.16 32.34
C GLU A 296 -13.44 -1.33 31.71
N GLY A 297 -12.43 -2.03 31.21
CA GLY A 297 -11.31 -1.47 30.46
C GLY A 297 -11.55 -1.45 28.95
N ASP A 298 -10.69 -0.75 28.23
CA ASP A 298 -10.76 -0.60 26.77
C ASP A 298 -10.30 -1.87 26.05
N GLY A 299 -9.35 -2.61 26.64
CA GLY A 299 -8.77 -3.81 26.04
C GLY A 299 -7.82 -3.51 24.87
N PRO A 300 -7.50 -4.52 24.03
CA PRO A 300 -6.63 -4.29 22.88
C PRO A 300 -7.27 -3.31 21.87
N TRP A 301 -6.51 -2.30 21.43
CA TRP A 301 -7.00 -1.22 20.53
C TRP A 301 -7.60 -1.71 19.20
N PHE A 302 -7.31 -2.95 18.78
CA PHE A 302 -7.78 -3.52 17.53
C PHE A 302 -9.06 -4.35 17.66
N ILE A 303 -9.64 -4.47 18.86
CA ILE A 303 -10.84 -5.28 19.12
C ILE A 303 -12.01 -4.85 18.22
N ASP A 304 -12.23 -3.55 18.02
CA ASP A 304 -13.30 -3.06 17.14
C ASP A 304 -13.08 -3.44 15.67
N ILE A 305 -11.84 -3.47 15.20
CA ILE A 305 -11.51 -3.91 13.84
C ILE A 305 -11.97 -5.37 13.64
N LEU A 306 -11.84 -6.21 14.68
CA LEU A 306 -12.29 -7.61 14.66
C LEU A 306 -13.79 -7.73 14.79
N ARG A 307 -14.41 -6.95 15.69
CA ARG A 307 -15.85 -6.88 15.89
C ARG A 307 -16.59 -6.57 14.58
N TYR A 308 -16.09 -5.59 13.83
CA TYR A 308 -16.61 -5.22 12.51
C TYR A 308 -16.06 -6.06 11.34
N ARG A 309 -15.19 -7.04 11.61
CA ARG A 309 -14.53 -7.95 10.63
C ARG A 309 -13.86 -7.23 9.45
N LEU A 310 -13.07 -6.21 9.75
CA LEU A 310 -12.51 -5.29 8.75
C LEU A 310 -11.17 -5.71 8.13
N LEU A 311 -10.63 -6.88 8.50
CA LEU A 311 -9.33 -7.39 8.01
C LEU A 311 -9.34 -7.89 6.55
N GLY A 312 -10.47 -7.75 5.87
CA GLY A 312 -10.67 -8.21 4.50
C GLY A 312 -11.67 -7.37 3.73
N LYS A 313 -12.20 -7.93 2.64
CA LYS A 313 -13.35 -7.35 1.96
C LYS A 313 -14.60 -7.59 2.80
N TRP A 314 -14.98 -6.59 3.60
CA TRP A 314 -16.14 -6.67 4.48
C TRP A 314 -17.48 -6.61 3.72
N GLU A 315 -17.50 -6.21 2.44
CA GLU A 315 -18.72 -6.03 1.65
C GLU A 315 -19.48 -7.32 1.26
N GLY A 316 -19.08 -8.48 1.78
CA GLY A 316 -19.70 -9.75 1.42
C GLY A 316 -21.21 -9.82 1.72
N ASN A 317 -21.88 -10.83 1.15
CA ASN A 317 -23.33 -11.08 1.31
C ASN A 317 -23.75 -11.46 2.73
N HIS A 318 -22.84 -11.43 3.70
CA HIS A 318 -23.07 -11.87 5.07
C HIS A 318 -23.57 -10.76 6.01
N TYR A 319 -23.53 -9.50 5.57
CA TYR A 319 -24.05 -8.37 6.35
C TYR A 319 -25.44 -7.97 5.90
N SER A 320 -26.33 -7.70 6.87
CA SER A 320 -27.61 -7.00 6.61
C SER A 320 -27.37 -5.56 6.14
N SER A 321 -28.41 -4.90 5.63
CA SER A 321 -28.34 -3.48 5.27
C SER A 321 -27.88 -2.61 6.43
N ASP A 322 -28.39 -2.90 7.63
CA ASP A 322 -28.15 -2.09 8.83
C ASP A 322 -26.71 -2.26 9.32
N GLN A 323 -26.20 -3.49 9.33
CA GLN A 323 -24.80 -3.76 9.68
C GLN A 323 -23.84 -3.14 8.67
N LYS A 324 -24.21 -3.11 7.37
CA LYS A 324 -23.40 -2.42 6.36
C LYS A 324 -23.32 -0.92 6.64
N LYS A 325 -24.43 -0.32 7.10
CA LYS A 325 -24.47 1.10 7.48
C LYS A 325 -23.62 1.36 8.73
N GLU A 326 -23.74 0.53 9.75
CA GLU A 326 -22.94 0.63 10.98
C GLU A 326 -21.43 0.57 10.69
N VAL A 327 -21.01 -0.37 9.84
CA VAL A 327 -19.61 -0.46 9.39
C VAL A 327 -19.19 0.80 8.62
N GLN A 328 -20.07 1.34 7.76
CA GLN A 328 -19.79 2.59 7.03
C GLN A 328 -19.65 3.78 7.98
N ASP A 329 -20.53 3.90 8.97
CA ASP A 329 -20.52 4.97 9.95
C ASP A 329 -19.25 4.89 10.81
N TYR A 330 -18.85 3.69 11.25
CA TYR A 330 -17.58 3.44 11.94
C TYR A 330 -16.38 3.84 11.07
N LEU A 331 -16.33 3.39 9.81
CA LEU A 331 -15.22 3.72 8.91
C LEU A 331 -15.13 5.22 8.63
N THR A 332 -16.28 5.88 8.42
CA THR A 332 -16.37 7.32 8.16
C THR A 332 -15.96 8.13 9.38
N HIS A 333 -16.35 7.71 10.59
CA HIS A 333 -15.93 8.32 11.85
C HIS A 333 -14.40 8.38 11.97
N TRP A 334 -13.72 7.31 11.56
CA TRP A 334 -12.25 7.23 11.54
C TRP A 334 -11.60 7.82 10.27
N GLY A 335 -12.38 8.49 9.42
CA GLY A 335 -11.93 9.17 8.20
C GLY A 335 -11.70 8.26 6.99
N TYR A 336 -12.05 6.97 7.08
CA TYR A 336 -11.96 6.02 5.97
C TYR A 336 -13.15 6.19 5.02
N ASP A 337 -13.14 7.28 4.26
CA ASP A 337 -14.20 7.59 3.31
C ASP A 337 -14.31 6.56 2.17
N VAL A 338 -15.54 6.40 1.66
CA VAL A 338 -15.82 5.76 0.36
C VAL A 338 -15.09 6.57 -0.71
N ASP A 339 -14.38 5.89 -1.62
CA ASP A 339 -13.67 6.62 -2.66
C ASP A 339 -14.64 7.35 -3.60
N SER A 340 -14.14 8.34 -4.34
CA SER A 340 -14.91 9.12 -5.33
C SER A 340 -15.46 8.29 -6.50
N GLU A 341 -15.22 6.98 -6.51
CA GLU A 341 -15.75 6.02 -7.48
C GLU A 341 -16.84 5.12 -6.86
N GLY A 342 -17.27 5.39 -5.62
CA GLY A 342 -18.27 4.61 -4.91
C GLY A 342 -17.76 3.26 -4.40
N LYS A 343 -16.46 2.95 -4.50
CA LYS A 343 -15.89 1.75 -3.91
C LYS A 343 -15.65 2.00 -2.42
N LYS A 344 -16.19 1.12 -1.58
CA LYS A 344 -16.09 1.31 -0.14
C LYS A 344 -14.68 0.98 0.33
N ALA A 345 -14.27 1.68 1.39
CA ALA A 345 -12.93 1.55 1.93
C ALA A 345 -12.71 0.12 2.48
N THR A 346 -11.59 -0.48 2.08
CA THR A 346 -11.05 -1.72 2.68
C THR A 346 -9.70 -1.41 3.33
N PRO A 347 -9.68 -0.61 4.42
CA PRO A 347 -8.47 0.04 4.90
C PRO A 347 -7.42 -0.93 5.44
N PHE A 348 -7.85 -2.08 5.97
CA PHE A 348 -6.99 -3.10 6.59
C PHE A 348 -6.83 -4.36 5.72
N PHE A 349 -7.24 -4.32 4.45
CA PHE A 349 -7.11 -5.48 3.57
C PHE A 349 -5.65 -5.71 3.16
N SER A 350 -5.03 -6.73 3.73
CA SER A 350 -3.72 -7.26 3.32
C SER A 350 -3.86 -8.16 2.08
N ARG A 351 -2.94 -8.02 1.14
CA ARG A 351 -2.79 -8.90 -0.04
C ARG A 351 -1.72 -9.96 0.13
N ASN A 352 -1.07 -10.01 1.30
CA ASN A 352 -0.02 -10.97 1.61
C ASN A 352 -0.57 -12.01 2.60
N PRO A 353 -0.41 -13.32 2.31
CA PRO A 353 -0.77 -14.38 3.24
C PRO A 353 -0.10 -14.22 4.61
N GLY A 354 -0.78 -14.68 5.66
CA GLY A 354 -0.24 -14.67 7.03
C GLY A 354 -0.12 -13.30 7.68
N LEU A 355 -0.42 -12.20 6.98
CA LEU A 355 -0.36 -10.84 7.54
C LEU A 355 -1.74 -10.24 7.70
N LEU A 356 -2.03 -9.73 8.91
CA LEU A 356 -3.25 -9.00 9.23
C LEU A 356 -4.52 -9.76 8.79
N THR A 357 -4.62 -11.02 9.21
CA THR A 357 -5.72 -11.94 8.89
C THR A 357 -6.00 -12.86 10.08
N GLN A 358 -7.25 -13.31 10.23
CA GLN A 358 -7.61 -14.33 11.22
C GLN A 358 -7.31 -15.75 10.74
N GLY A 359 -7.10 -15.94 9.44
CA GLY A 359 -7.06 -17.27 8.81
C GLY A 359 -8.46 -17.88 8.65
N PHE A 360 -8.56 -18.88 7.78
CA PHE A 360 -9.84 -19.49 7.42
C PHE A 360 -10.55 -20.15 8.62
N GLN A 361 -9.80 -20.92 9.40
CA GLN A 361 -10.32 -21.71 10.52
C GLN A 361 -10.94 -20.83 11.61
N VAL A 362 -10.24 -19.79 12.07
CA VAL A 362 -10.75 -18.86 13.10
C VAL A 362 -11.90 -18.02 12.56
N THR A 363 -11.81 -17.54 11.30
CA THR A 363 -12.91 -16.78 10.66
C THR A 363 -14.19 -17.59 10.56
N ARG A 364 -14.09 -18.90 10.28
CA ARG A 364 -15.25 -19.80 10.25
C ARG A 364 -15.85 -19.96 11.65
N ARG A 365 -15.01 -20.20 12.66
CA ARG A 365 -15.41 -20.42 14.06
C ARG A 365 -16.01 -19.19 14.73
N GLN A 366 -15.61 -17.98 14.30
CA GLN A 366 -16.18 -16.70 14.73
C GLN A 366 -17.69 -16.58 14.50
N ARG A 367 -18.31 -17.49 13.72
CA ARG A 367 -19.76 -17.54 13.52
C ARG A 367 -20.51 -18.24 14.66
N PHE A 368 -19.82 -19.04 15.46
CA PHE A 368 -20.40 -19.82 16.55
C PHE A 368 -20.25 -19.16 17.91
N SER A 369 -19.23 -18.32 18.10
CA SER A 369 -19.08 -17.48 19.31
C SER A 369 -19.52 -16.03 19.04
N LYS A 370 -20.15 -15.43 20.06
CA LYS A 370 -20.44 -13.99 20.10
C LYS A 370 -19.23 -13.17 20.54
N SER A 371 -18.28 -13.79 21.23
CA SER A 371 -17.03 -13.18 21.66
C SER A 371 -16.08 -13.01 20.48
N ILE A 372 -14.98 -12.29 20.69
CA ILE A 372 -14.02 -11.97 19.62
C ILE A 372 -12.87 -12.97 19.64
N LEU A 373 -12.72 -13.71 18.54
CA LEU A 373 -11.61 -14.65 18.36
C LEU A 373 -10.40 -13.95 17.74
N ILE A 374 -9.20 -14.33 18.18
CA ILE A 374 -7.94 -13.71 17.81
C ILE A 374 -6.90 -14.78 17.47
N ASN A 375 -6.53 -14.85 16.19
CA ASN A 375 -5.32 -15.49 15.72
C ASN A 375 -4.15 -14.51 15.85
N LEU A 376 -3.36 -14.62 16.92
CA LEU A 376 -2.42 -13.56 17.33
C LEU A 376 -1.23 -13.38 16.39
N GLU A 377 -0.65 -14.45 15.84
CA GLU A 377 0.61 -14.38 15.09
C GLU A 377 0.54 -13.45 13.86
N PRO A 378 -0.52 -13.48 13.02
CA PRO A 378 -0.68 -12.52 11.93
C PRO A 378 -0.69 -11.03 12.33
N PHE A 379 -1.20 -10.69 13.52
CA PHE A 379 -1.16 -9.31 14.04
C PHE A 379 0.20 -8.95 14.57
N TYR A 380 0.89 -9.90 15.21
CA TYR A 380 2.26 -9.72 15.67
C TYR A 380 3.21 -9.39 14.52
N ILE A 381 3.23 -10.23 13.48
CA ILE A 381 4.12 -10.02 12.33
C ILE A 381 3.74 -8.73 11.59
N ALA A 382 2.44 -8.44 11.43
CA ALA A 382 1.97 -7.20 10.81
C ALA A 382 2.44 -5.95 11.58
N SER A 383 2.29 -5.93 12.91
CA SER A 383 2.72 -4.81 13.76
C SER A 383 4.23 -4.63 13.78
N MET A 384 4.99 -5.73 13.72
CA MET A 384 6.46 -5.71 13.62
C MET A 384 6.91 -4.95 12.36
N PHE A 385 6.37 -5.32 11.20
CA PHE A 385 6.68 -4.66 9.93
C PHE A 385 6.14 -3.22 9.87
N ALA A 386 4.97 -2.96 10.46
CA ALA A 386 4.39 -1.63 10.53
C ALA A 386 5.28 -0.68 11.35
N ARG A 387 5.75 -1.10 12.54
CA ARG A 387 6.67 -0.32 13.37
C ARG A 387 7.97 -0.03 12.61
N PHE A 388 8.57 -1.06 12.01
CA PHE A 388 9.82 -0.90 11.26
C PHE A 388 9.66 0.12 10.12
N SER A 389 8.53 0.06 9.42
CA SER A 389 8.21 1.01 8.34
C SER A 389 8.00 2.43 8.86
N LEU A 390 7.29 2.57 9.98
CA LEU A 390 7.06 3.87 10.62
C LEU A 390 8.39 4.53 10.97
N ASP A 391 9.30 3.79 11.61
CA ASP A 391 10.60 4.32 12.00
C ASP A 391 11.48 4.67 10.80
N ILE A 392 11.53 3.83 9.75
CA ILE A 392 12.31 4.16 8.54
C ILE A 392 11.76 5.44 7.88
N ILE A 393 10.44 5.53 7.67
CA ILE A 393 9.83 6.69 7.00
C ILE A 393 10.08 7.97 7.80
N THR A 394 9.96 7.90 9.13
CA THR A 394 10.06 9.08 10.00
C THR A 394 11.49 9.43 10.43
N SER A 395 12.49 8.60 10.12
CA SER A 395 13.91 8.89 10.37
C SER A 395 14.72 9.21 9.11
N SER A 396 14.35 8.63 7.96
CA SER A 396 15.08 8.80 6.69
C SER A 396 14.25 9.47 5.58
N GLY A 397 12.93 9.61 5.75
CA GLY A 397 12.06 10.11 4.70
C GLY A 397 11.93 9.18 3.48
N ALA A 398 12.36 7.92 3.57
CA ALA A 398 12.26 6.98 2.47
C ALA A 398 10.79 6.74 2.01
N ARG A 399 10.57 6.55 0.71
CA ARG A 399 9.25 6.20 0.16
C ARG A 399 8.93 4.74 0.43
N ILE A 400 7.65 4.40 0.48
CA ILE A 400 7.20 3.01 0.67
C ILE A 400 7.85 2.00 -0.30
N ASN A 401 8.05 2.36 -1.57
CA ASN A 401 8.71 1.50 -2.55
C ASN A 401 10.24 1.44 -2.38
N GLU A 402 10.84 2.37 -1.64
CA GLU A 402 12.26 2.36 -1.27
C GLU A 402 12.44 1.44 -0.05
N LEU A 403 11.55 1.53 0.96
CA LEU A 403 11.51 0.62 2.12
C LEU A 403 11.43 -0.85 1.70
N LEU A 404 10.56 -1.17 0.74
CA LEU A 404 10.36 -2.55 0.29
C LEU A 404 11.60 -3.18 -0.36
N GLN A 405 12.62 -2.39 -0.72
CA GLN A 405 13.87 -2.87 -1.32
C GLN A 405 14.88 -3.36 -0.27
N ILE A 406 14.66 -3.08 1.02
CA ILE A 406 15.59 -3.45 2.09
C ILE A 406 15.75 -4.97 2.12
N SER A 407 16.99 -5.42 1.99
CA SER A 407 17.37 -6.84 1.92
C SER A 407 18.48 -7.13 2.92
N TYR A 408 18.52 -8.36 3.42
CA TYR A 408 19.56 -8.86 4.32
C TYR A 408 20.83 -9.27 3.54
N ASP A 409 21.30 -8.36 2.69
CA ASP A 409 22.51 -8.54 1.89
C ASP A 409 23.54 -7.47 2.31
N LYS A 410 24.82 -7.82 2.27
CA LYS A 410 25.93 -6.92 2.64
C LYS A 410 25.97 -5.64 1.80
N ASP A 411 25.49 -5.73 0.56
CA ASP A 411 25.44 -4.59 -0.36
C ASP A 411 24.28 -3.64 -0.04
N CYS A 412 23.24 -4.11 0.65
CA CYS A 412 22.11 -3.29 1.07
C CYS A 412 22.35 -2.68 2.46
N CYS A 413 22.83 -3.47 3.41
CA CYS A 413 23.01 -3.06 4.80
C CYS A 413 24.48 -2.78 5.11
N VAL A 414 24.86 -1.50 5.09
CA VAL A 414 26.26 -1.07 5.24
C VAL A 414 26.46 -0.36 6.57
N ILE A 415 27.54 -0.68 7.27
CA ILE A 415 27.99 0.03 8.48
C ILE A 415 29.33 0.66 8.14
N THR A 416 29.43 1.98 8.25
CA THR A 416 30.70 2.72 8.08
C THR A 416 31.10 3.37 9.40
N THR A 417 32.40 3.59 9.61
CA THR A 417 32.89 4.30 10.80
C THR A 417 33.52 5.61 10.34
N ASP A 418 32.98 6.73 10.80
CA ASP A 418 33.59 8.02 10.61
C ASP A 418 34.68 8.22 11.67
N SER A 419 35.93 8.13 11.22
CA SER A 419 37.12 8.28 12.07
C SER A 419 37.52 9.75 12.26
N ASN A 420 36.87 10.68 11.54
CA ASN A 420 37.17 12.11 11.63
C ASN A 420 36.45 12.78 12.81
N ILE A 421 35.61 12.04 13.53
CA ILE A 421 34.86 12.52 14.70
C ILE A 421 35.39 11.80 15.94
N GLN A 422 35.57 12.52 17.05
CA GLN A 422 35.88 11.91 18.36
C GLN A 422 34.68 12.03 19.32
N PRO A 423 34.18 10.90 19.87
CA PRO A 423 34.60 9.53 19.58
C PRO A 423 34.18 9.06 18.16
N PRO A 424 34.90 8.08 17.56
CA PRO A 424 34.56 7.54 16.24
C PRO A 424 33.12 7.07 16.17
N ARG A 425 32.39 7.52 15.14
CA ARG A 425 30.95 7.29 15.05
C ARG A 425 30.63 6.24 13.99
N LYS A 426 29.77 5.28 14.35
CA LYS A 426 29.22 4.32 13.38
C LYS A 426 28.02 4.93 12.67
N ASN A 427 28.02 4.86 11.34
CA ASN A 427 26.92 5.23 10.47
C ASN A 427 26.28 3.96 9.91
N PHE A 428 24.97 3.89 10.02
CA PHE A 428 24.17 2.76 9.59
C PHE A 428 23.39 3.16 8.33
N ILE A 429 23.55 2.42 7.24
CA ILE A 429 23.17 2.85 5.89
C ILE A 429 22.42 1.75 5.15
N TYR A 430 21.22 2.07 4.68
CA TYR A 430 20.52 1.28 3.67
C TYR A 430 20.80 1.81 2.27
N ARG A 431 21.28 0.95 1.38
CA ARG A 431 21.55 1.25 -0.02
C ARG A 431 20.35 0.87 -0.88
N LEU A 432 19.58 1.88 -1.33
CA LEU A 432 18.29 1.70 -2.01
C LEU A 432 18.27 2.51 -3.31
N ILE A 433 17.40 2.16 -4.26
CA ILE A 433 17.26 2.89 -5.53
C ILE A 433 16.09 3.86 -5.43
N PRO A 434 16.33 5.19 -5.37
CA PRO A 434 15.26 6.16 -5.19
C PRO A 434 14.29 6.22 -6.38
N LYS A 435 13.10 6.75 -6.14
CA LYS A 435 12.10 6.91 -7.20
C LYS A 435 12.63 7.76 -8.37
N GLY A 436 12.55 7.21 -9.58
CA GLY A 436 12.97 7.89 -10.81
C GLY A 436 14.48 7.92 -11.00
N ARG A 437 15.21 7.11 -10.25
CA ARG A 437 16.62 6.77 -10.42
C ARG A 437 16.76 5.29 -10.80
N GLU A 438 17.91 4.96 -11.35
CA GLU A 438 18.35 3.59 -11.64
C GLU A 438 19.54 3.18 -10.78
N GLU A 439 20.26 4.15 -10.23
CA GLU A 439 21.41 3.94 -9.35
C GLU A 439 21.03 3.93 -7.86
N VAL A 440 21.86 3.23 -7.10
CA VAL A 440 21.71 3.04 -5.66
C VAL A 440 22.23 4.28 -4.92
N GLU A 441 21.48 4.75 -3.92
CA GLU A 441 21.85 5.87 -3.06
C GLU A 441 21.79 5.46 -1.57
N ASN A 442 22.50 6.19 -0.72
CA ASN A 442 22.65 5.88 0.71
C ASN A 442 21.54 6.55 1.53
N TYR A 443 20.78 5.75 2.28
CA TYR A 443 19.81 6.20 3.28
C TYR A 443 20.37 5.97 4.68
N TYR A 444 20.68 7.05 5.39
CA TYR A 444 21.18 6.98 6.76
C TYR A 444 20.03 6.70 7.73
N VAL A 445 20.28 5.80 8.69
CA VAL A 445 19.29 5.40 9.68
C VAL A 445 19.90 5.30 11.08
N PRO A 446 19.07 5.36 12.14
CA PRO A 446 19.53 5.15 13.52
C PRO A 446 20.02 3.71 13.78
N GLU A 447 20.93 3.56 14.73
CA GLU A 447 21.44 2.25 15.17
C GLU A 447 20.32 1.32 15.67
N ASP A 448 19.38 1.86 16.44
CA ASP A 448 18.31 1.05 17.03
C ASP A 448 17.38 0.46 15.95
N LEU A 449 17.31 1.09 14.79
CA LEU A 449 16.59 0.55 13.63
C LEU A 449 17.29 -0.68 13.06
N TYR A 450 18.62 -0.70 13.08
CA TYR A 450 19.41 -1.88 12.71
C TYR A 450 19.29 -3.02 13.72
N LYS A 451 19.25 -2.69 15.02
CA LYS A 451 18.98 -3.68 16.08
C LYS A 451 17.60 -4.30 15.89
N PHE A 452 16.59 -3.47 15.63
CA PHE A 452 15.24 -3.96 15.40
C PHE A 452 15.12 -4.77 14.10
N MET A 453 15.83 -4.40 13.02
CA MET A 453 15.93 -5.24 11.82
C MET A 453 16.51 -6.63 12.15
N THR A 454 17.48 -6.71 13.06
CA THR A 454 18.06 -7.99 13.50
C THR A 454 17.04 -8.83 14.28
N GLU A 455 16.18 -8.22 15.11
CA GLU A 455 15.03 -8.90 15.72
C GLU A 455 14.07 -9.46 14.67
N ILE A 456 13.74 -8.67 13.63
CA ILE A 456 12.89 -9.11 12.52
C ILE A 456 13.49 -10.33 11.81
N ILE A 457 14.79 -10.29 11.51
CA ILE A 457 15.48 -11.41 10.87
C ILE A 457 15.40 -12.67 11.74
N LYS A 458 15.57 -12.53 13.07
CA LYS A 458 15.45 -13.65 14.00
C LYS A 458 14.05 -14.25 13.98
N GLU A 459 13.00 -13.41 14.08
CA GLU A 459 11.61 -13.87 14.04
C GLU A 459 11.26 -14.55 12.71
N LEU A 460 11.77 -14.03 11.58
CA LEU A 460 11.56 -14.65 10.28
C LEU A 460 12.28 -16.00 10.17
N LYS A 461 13.52 -16.11 10.63
CA LYS A 461 14.27 -17.38 10.68
C LYS A 461 13.55 -18.44 11.51
N GLU A 462 13.02 -18.05 12.68
CA GLU A 462 12.20 -18.91 13.52
C GLU A 462 10.92 -19.35 12.79
N SER A 463 10.22 -18.42 12.13
CA SER A 463 9.00 -18.73 11.37
C SER A 463 9.25 -19.67 10.19
N TYR A 464 10.42 -19.59 9.55
CA TYR A 464 10.79 -20.48 8.44
C TYR A 464 11.48 -21.77 8.90
N SER A 465 11.73 -21.94 10.20
CA SER A 465 12.56 -23.03 10.74
C SER A 465 13.89 -23.17 9.98
N SER A 466 14.55 -22.02 9.70
CA SER A 466 15.77 -21.96 8.89
C SER A 466 16.76 -20.95 9.43
N ASP A 467 18.05 -21.26 9.33
CA ASP A 467 19.14 -20.35 9.70
C ASP A 467 19.32 -19.16 8.73
N SER A 468 18.61 -19.17 7.60
CA SER A 468 18.69 -18.13 6.59
C SER A 468 17.32 -17.72 6.06
N LEU A 469 17.19 -16.47 5.62
CA LEU A 469 15.97 -16.02 4.95
C LEU A 469 15.91 -16.58 3.53
N PRO A 470 14.72 -16.99 3.04
CA PRO A 470 14.55 -17.36 1.66
C PRO A 470 14.71 -16.13 0.75
N SER A 471 15.17 -16.38 -0.47
CA SER A 471 15.21 -15.36 -1.51
C SER A 471 13.88 -15.37 -2.26
N VAL A 472 13.23 -14.22 -2.37
CA VAL A 472 11.89 -14.08 -2.97
C VAL A 472 11.90 -13.08 -4.11
N GLU A 473 10.97 -13.24 -5.06
CA GLU A 473 10.73 -12.25 -6.11
C GLU A 473 10.18 -10.95 -5.53
N TYR A 474 10.59 -9.83 -6.11
CA TYR A 474 10.09 -8.51 -5.74
C TYR A 474 8.67 -8.29 -6.29
N ASP A 475 7.70 -7.99 -5.41
CA ASP A 475 6.26 -7.90 -5.71
C ASP A 475 5.77 -6.43 -5.86
N VAL A 476 6.61 -5.57 -6.45
CA VAL A 476 6.20 -4.20 -6.81
C VAL A 476 6.43 -3.94 -8.29
N GLU A 477 5.36 -4.10 -9.07
CA GLU A 477 5.33 -4.03 -10.54
C GLU A 477 6.12 -2.86 -11.13
N SER A 478 5.91 -1.64 -10.59
CA SER A 478 6.54 -0.42 -11.14
C SER A 478 8.08 -0.40 -11.08
N ARG A 479 8.69 -1.29 -10.29
CA ARG A 479 10.14 -1.37 -10.11
C ARG A 479 10.67 -2.79 -10.28
N LYS A 480 9.82 -3.78 -10.61
CA LYS A 480 10.20 -5.20 -10.73
C LYS A 480 11.37 -5.41 -11.69
N HIS A 481 11.42 -4.66 -12.79
CA HIS A 481 12.50 -4.71 -13.79
C HIS A 481 13.89 -4.29 -13.27
N LEU A 482 13.99 -3.54 -12.17
CA LEU A 482 15.26 -3.13 -11.56
C LEU A 482 15.67 -4.02 -10.39
N MET A 483 14.85 -5.00 -10.04
CA MET A 483 14.98 -5.76 -8.81
C MET A 483 15.28 -7.21 -9.14
N THR A 484 16.23 -7.78 -8.40
CA THR A 484 16.60 -9.19 -8.50
C THR A 484 15.98 -9.97 -7.34
N VAL A 485 15.97 -11.30 -7.45
CA VAL A 485 15.57 -12.19 -6.35
C VAL A 485 16.58 -12.04 -5.20
N LYS A 486 16.10 -11.65 -4.02
CA LYS A 486 16.93 -11.33 -2.85
C LYS A 486 16.27 -11.76 -1.55
N LYS A 487 17.06 -11.73 -0.47
CA LYS A 487 16.60 -11.95 0.91
C LYS A 487 15.97 -10.68 1.48
N TYR A 488 14.85 -10.26 0.92
CA TYR A 488 14.14 -9.06 1.36
C TYR A 488 13.75 -9.16 2.85
N ILE A 489 13.81 -8.05 3.59
CA ILE A 489 13.36 -8.00 4.99
C ILE A 489 11.83 -8.04 5.05
N PHE A 490 11.17 -7.30 4.16
CA PHE A 490 9.72 -7.29 4.02
C PHE A 490 9.24 -8.52 3.24
N GLN A 491 9.28 -9.68 3.89
CA GLN A 491 8.76 -10.93 3.37
C GLN A 491 8.08 -11.76 4.47
N TYR A 492 7.05 -12.52 4.10
CA TYR A 492 6.41 -13.50 4.98
C TYR A 492 5.77 -14.58 4.11
N GLU A 493 5.66 -15.83 4.61
CA GLU A 493 5.10 -16.95 3.85
C GLU A 493 5.76 -17.14 2.47
N ASN A 494 7.09 -16.98 2.40
CA ASN A 494 7.89 -17.07 1.17
C ASN A 494 7.48 -16.08 0.07
N ARG A 495 6.86 -14.95 0.44
CA ARG A 495 6.46 -13.89 -0.49
C ARG A 495 6.92 -12.52 -0.04
N HIS A 496 7.34 -11.70 -1.00
CA HIS A 496 7.62 -10.29 -0.77
C HIS A 496 6.33 -9.52 -0.43
N ILE A 497 6.42 -8.58 0.49
CA ILE A 497 5.29 -7.74 0.89
C ILE A 497 5.08 -6.63 -0.13
N ASN A 498 3.85 -6.46 -0.62
CA ASN A 498 3.55 -5.36 -1.54
C ASN A 498 3.15 -4.07 -0.80
N ALA A 499 3.17 -2.96 -1.53
CA ALA A 499 2.85 -1.64 -0.99
C ALA A 499 1.40 -1.53 -0.46
N ALA A 500 0.45 -2.33 -0.96
CA ALA A 500 -0.92 -2.32 -0.45
C ALA A 500 -0.99 -2.89 0.97
N THR A 501 -0.36 -4.05 1.19
CA THR A 501 -0.23 -4.64 2.53
C THR A 501 0.52 -3.72 3.48
N LEU A 502 1.64 -3.14 3.05
CA LEU A 502 2.43 -2.27 3.93
C LEU A 502 1.64 -1.03 4.38
N ASN A 503 0.80 -0.45 3.51
CA ASN A 503 -0.11 0.61 3.92
C ASN A 503 -1.24 0.10 4.85
N ALA A 504 -1.76 -1.11 4.64
CA ALA A 504 -2.81 -1.70 5.47
C ALA A 504 -2.30 -1.95 6.91
N ILE A 505 -1.10 -2.52 7.07
CA ILE A 505 -0.53 -2.79 8.39
C ILE A 505 -0.11 -1.49 9.12
N LEU A 506 0.35 -0.47 8.38
CA LEU A 506 0.59 0.86 8.95
C LEU A 506 -0.71 1.50 9.46
N ARG A 507 -1.80 1.40 8.69
CA ARG A 507 -3.11 1.89 9.13
C ARG A 507 -3.63 1.12 10.35
N PHE A 508 -3.42 -0.19 10.39
CA PHE A 508 -3.77 -1.01 11.53
C PHE A 508 -3.03 -0.57 12.80
N LEU A 509 -1.70 -0.42 12.70
CA LEU A 509 -0.87 0.01 13.84
C LEU A 509 -1.28 1.40 14.33
N LEU A 510 -1.69 2.30 13.46
CA LEU A 510 -2.03 3.69 13.79
C LEU A 510 -3.54 3.96 13.85
N HIS A 511 -4.37 2.92 13.87
CA HIS A 511 -5.83 3.06 13.88
C HIS A 511 -6.33 3.64 15.21
N GLY A 512 -7.27 4.58 15.19
CA GLY A 512 -7.80 5.18 16.42
C GLY A 512 -7.07 6.43 16.90
N ILE A 513 -5.96 6.82 16.25
CA ILE A 513 -5.32 8.11 16.52
C ILE A 513 -6.19 9.23 15.92
N ILE A 514 -6.62 10.18 16.76
CA ILE A 514 -7.43 11.33 16.34
C ILE A 514 -6.49 12.45 15.91
N ILE A 515 -6.50 12.77 14.62
CA ILE A 515 -5.72 13.87 14.05
C ILE A 515 -6.69 14.66 13.17
N GLN A 516 -6.93 15.92 13.51
CA GLN A 516 -7.86 16.76 12.77
C GLN A 516 -7.10 17.86 12.04
N ALA A 517 -7.51 18.11 10.79
CA ALA A 517 -7.12 19.32 10.08
C ALA A 517 -7.88 20.53 10.66
N SER A 518 -7.50 21.74 10.25
CA SER A 518 -8.11 22.99 10.73
C SER A 518 -9.60 23.11 10.41
N ASP A 519 -10.10 22.34 9.46
CA ASP A 519 -11.52 22.22 9.09
C ASP A 519 -12.29 21.18 9.94
N GLY A 520 -11.64 20.58 10.94
CA GLY A 520 -12.21 19.53 11.81
C GLY A 520 -12.22 18.14 11.17
N ARG A 521 -11.76 17.99 9.93
CA ARG A 521 -11.77 16.70 9.24
C ARG A 521 -10.69 15.78 9.79
N GLN A 522 -11.06 14.52 10.03
CA GLN A 522 -10.12 13.47 10.42
C GLN A 522 -9.09 13.21 9.32
N VAL A 523 -7.81 13.19 9.70
CA VAL A 523 -6.66 12.96 8.82
C VAL A 523 -6.14 11.54 9.04
N ILE A 524 -6.26 10.70 8.02
CA ILE A 524 -5.66 9.36 8.05
C ILE A 524 -4.16 9.47 7.78
N VAL A 525 -3.35 8.95 8.71
CA VAL A 525 -1.91 8.82 8.54
C VAL A 525 -1.60 7.89 7.37
N LYS A 526 -0.80 8.38 6.42
CA LYS A 526 -0.35 7.65 5.23
C LYS A 526 1.17 7.74 5.13
N SER A 527 1.80 6.73 4.55
CA SER A 527 3.25 6.69 4.32
C SER A 527 3.81 7.95 3.64
N HIS A 528 3.10 8.49 2.64
CA HIS A 528 3.50 9.74 1.99
C HIS A 528 3.32 10.99 2.86
N LEU A 529 2.31 11.02 3.74
CA LEU A 529 2.12 12.13 4.67
C LEU A 529 3.20 12.11 5.75
N LEU A 530 3.55 10.94 6.29
CA LEU A 530 4.66 10.78 7.25
C LEU A 530 5.99 11.25 6.66
N ARG A 531 6.28 10.93 5.40
CA ARG A 531 7.46 11.44 4.68
C ARG A 531 7.45 12.96 4.56
N HIS A 532 6.30 13.56 4.22
CA HIS A 532 6.18 15.01 4.13
C HIS A 532 6.31 15.67 5.50
N ALA A 533 5.70 15.10 6.54
CA ALA A 533 5.83 15.55 7.92
C ALA A 533 7.29 15.48 8.40
N PHE A 534 8.03 14.42 8.08
CA PHE A 534 9.47 14.33 8.35
C PHE A 534 10.23 15.47 7.67
N ALA A 535 9.98 15.72 6.38
CA ALA A 535 10.63 16.80 5.65
C ALA A 535 10.37 18.17 6.28
N THR A 536 9.11 18.43 6.64
CA THR A 536 8.70 19.68 7.30
C THR A 536 9.32 19.80 8.69
N HIS A 537 9.28 18.76 9.50
CA HIS A 537 9.87 18.73 10.84
C HIS A 537 11.39 18.98 10.78
N ALA A 538 12.09 18.31 9.87
CA ALA A 538 13.51 18.50 9.63
C ALA A 538 13.85 19.95 9.25
N ALA A 539 13.06 20.57 8.37
CA ALA A 539 13.31 21.94 7.93
C ALA A 539 12.91 23.00 8.97
N GLN A 540 11.77 22.82 9.66
CA GLN A 540 11.16 23.86 10.49
C GLN A 540 11.52 23.73 11.97
N ASN A 541 11.45 22.51 12.53
CA ASN A 541 11.71 22.29 13.95
C ASN A 541 13.21 22.12 14.21
N GLU A 542 13.87 21.31 13.38
CA GLU A 542 15.31 21.03 13.48
C GLU A 542 16.17 22.06 12.74
N LYS A 543 15.53 22.97 11.98
CA LYS A 543 16.21 24.05 11.23
C LYS A 543 17.30 23.54 10.29
N LEU A 544 17.12 22.34 9.72
CA LEU A 544 18.07 21.79 8.76
C LEU A 544 18.01 22.57 7.44
N PRO A 545 19.18 22.95 6.87
CA PRO A 545 19.26 23.54 5.54
C PRO A 545 18.49 22.73 4.47
N LEU A 546 17.79 23.44 3.58
CA LEU A 546 16.91 22.79 2.58
C LEU A 546 17.66 21.92 1.57
N ASP A 547 18.92 22.23 1.28
CA ASP A 547 19.81 21.41 0.46
C ASP A 547 20.11 20.06 1.11
N ILE A 548 20.34 20.06 2.43
CA ILE A 548 20.48 18.82 3.21
C ILE A 548 19.18 18.02 3.23
N VAL A 549 18.04 18.67 3.50
CA VAL A 549 16.73 17.99 3.49
C VAL A 549 16.44 17.40 2.11
N LYS A 550 16.83 18.11 1.04
CA LYS A 550 16.72 17.61 -0.35
C LYS A 550 17.57 16.36 -0.56
N GLU A 551 18.80 16.36 -0.09
CA GLU A 551 19.73 15.22 -0.17
C GLU A 551 19.16 14.01 0.59
N LEU A 552 18.71 14.20 1.84
CA LEU A 552 18.06 13.16 2.65
C LEU A 552 16.83 12.54 1.96
N LEU A 553 16.04 13.37 1.27
CA LEU A 553 14.83 12.91 0.58
C LEU A 553 15.09 12.37 -0.82
N HIS A 554 16.34 12.44 -1.30
CA HIS A 554 16.74 12.05 -2.66
C HIS A 554 15.85 12.73 -3.73
N GLN A 555 15.59 14.03 -3.55
CA GLN A 555 14.75 14.81 -4.48
C GLN A 555 15.58 15.40 -5.64
N LYS A 556 15.03 15.38 -6.86
CA LYS A 556 15.71 15.97 -8.04
C LYS A 556 15.72 17.50 -8.01
N ASP A 557 14.67 18.13 -7.50
CA ASP A 557 14.44 19.58 -7.56
C ASP A 557 14.25 20.17 -6.15
N ILE A 558 14.84 21.35 -5.90
CA ILE A 558 14.72 22.08 -4.63
C ILE A 558 13.30 22.63 -4.47
N ALA A 559 12.63 23.02 -5.57
CA ALA A 559 11.28 23.58 -5.54
C ALA A 559 10.21 22.59 -5.02
N VAL A 560 10.53 21.29 -4.96
CA VAL A 560 9.67 20.25 -4.38
C VAL A 560 9.95 20.04 -2.89
N THR A 561 11.10 20.49 -2.41
CA THR A 561 11.55 20.40 -1.02
C THR A 561 11.26 21.67 -0.21
N GLU A 562 10.90 22.79 -0.85
CA GLU A 562 10.48 24.00 -0.15
C GLU A 562 9.27 23.69 0.74
N PRO A 563 9.39 23.77 2.08
CA PRO A 563 8.23 23.95 2.93
C PRO A 563 7.52 25.19 2.42
N ILE A 564 6.19 25.14 2.29
CA ILE A 564 5.40 26.27 1.81
C ILE A 564 5.32 27.30 2.95
N GLU A 565 6.45 27.96 3.26
CA GLU A 565 6.66 29.26 3.91
C GLU A 565 8.17 29.58 3.98
N SER A 566 8.50 30.86 3.83
CA SER A 566 9.74 31.46 3.30
C SER A 566 11.07 31.33 4.08
N VAL A 567 12.16 31.19 3.30
CA VAL A 567 13.54 31.75 3.40
C VAL A 567 14.34 31.68 4.72
N ALA A 568 15.46 30.94 4.68
CA ALA A 568 16.80 31.41 5.08
C ALA A 568 17.88 30.47 4.52
N SER A 569 18.71 30.92 3.57
CA SER A 569 19.89 30.18 3.12
C SER A 569 21.11 30.58 3.94
N ILE A 570 21.75 29.63 4.63
CA ILE A 570 23.11 29.79 5.16
C ILE A 570 23.96 28.69 4.52
N ARG A 571 24.95 29.07 3.71
CA ARG A 571 25.94 28.16 3.13
C ARG A 571 27.12 28.02 4.11
N SER A 572 27.45 26.80 4.54
CA SER A 572 28.70 26.51 5.25
C SER A 572 29.10 25.04 5.07
N PRO A 573 30.40 24.69 4.96
CA PRO A 573 30.87 23.30 4.84
C PRO A 573 30.71 22.44 6.10
N PHE A 574 30.09 22.96 7.17
CA PHE A 574 29.86 22.27 8.46
C PHE A 574 28.61 21.37 8.51
N CYS A 575 27.92 21.17 7.37
CA CYS A 575 26.59 20.55 7.27
C CYS A 575 26.50 19.09 7.74
N TYR A 576 27.55 18.28 7.60
CA TYR A 576 27.54 16.86 8.00
C TYR A 576 27.60 16.66 9.53
N LEU A 577 28.24 17.58 10.26
CA LEU A 577 28.42 17.51 11.71
C LEU A 577 27.11 17.82 12.47
N ILE A 578 26.32 18.73 11.91
CA ILE A 578 25.02 19.14 12.44
C ILE A 578 23.95 18.06 12.18
N LEU A 579 23.97 17.42 11.00
CA LEU A 579 23.08 16.31 10.62
C LEU A 579 23.08 15.16 11.65
N LEU A 580 24.26 14.88 12.20
CA LEU A 580 24.51 13.72 13.05
C LEU A 580 24.25 14.00 14.53
N LEU A 581 24.54 15.21 15.02
CA LEU A 581 24.16 15.63 16.38
C LEU A 581 22.64 15.80 16.54
N MET A 582 21.94 16.20 15.47
CA MET A 582 20.48 16.41 15.51
C MET A 582 19.67 15.11 15.44
N LEU A 583 20.11 14.09 14.69
CA LEU A 583 19.46 12.76 14.75
C LEU A 583 19.45 12.16 16.17
N GLN A 584 20.41 12.52 17.03
CA GLN A 584 20.40 12.16 18.45
C GLN A 584 19.48 13.06 19.30
N ASN A 585 19.27 14.33 18.98
CA ASN A 585 18.31 15.18 19.71
C ASN A 585 16.84 14.90 19.31
N ILE A 586 16.59 14.59 18.03
CA ILE A 586 15.29 14.14 17.50
C ILE A 586 14.86 12.80 18.16
N LEU A 587 15.82 11.99 18.61
CA LEU A 587 15.57 10.64 19.18
C LEU A 587 15.85 10.54 20.68
N GLY A 588 16.69 11.41 21.25
CA GLY A 588 17.19 11.33 22.62
C GLY A 588 16.25 11.91 23.68
N ILE A 589 15.23 12.68 23.29
CA ILE A 589 14.24 13.23 24.24
C ILE A 589 13.18 12.19 24.63
N TRP A 590 13.09 11.04 23.96
CA TRP A 590 12.02 10.06 24.18
C TRP A 590 12.50 8.66 24.59
N ILE A 591 13.71 8.56 25.14
CA ILE A 591 14.21 7.37 25.85
C ILE A 591 14.09 7.64 27.37
N PHE A 592 12.87 7.77 27.88
CA PHE A 592 12.56 7.60 29.31
C PHE A 592 11.32 6.71 29.42
N GLY A 593 11.51 5.43 29.08
CA GLY A 593 10.52 4.37 29.27
C GLY A 593 11.13 3.00 29.59
N GLU A 594 12.47 2.88 29.59
CA GLU A 594 13.19 1.66 29.97
C GLU A 594 14.34 2.00 30.91
N ALA A 595 14.04 2.27 32.19
CA ALA A 595 14.97 2.07 33.31
C ALA A 595 14.28 2.39 34.64
N TYR A 596 13.83 1.38 35.38
CA TYR A 596 13.93 1.30 36.85
C TYR A 596 13.51 -0.10 37.35
N GLU A 597 14.33 -1.12 37.07
CA GLU A 597 14.35 -2.38 37.83
C GLU A 597 15.80 -2.67 38.26
N VAL A 598 16.27 -2.01 39.31
CA VAL A 598 17.44 -2.46 40.09
C VAL A 598 17.23 -2.08 41.56
N THR A 599 16.81 -3.10 42.33
CA THR A 599 17.08 -3.36 43.76
C THR A 599 17.05 -2.19 44.75
N ARG A 600 16.06 -2.19 45.64
CA ARG A 600 16.28 -1.87 47.06
C ARG A 600 15.59 -2.90 47.96
N GLY A 601 16.36 -3.92 48.33
CA GLY A 601 16.24 -4.55 49.63
C GLY A 601 17.12 -3.80 50.62
N ASN A 602 16.60 -3.68 51.84
CA ASN A 602 17.11 -2.99 53.05
C ASN A 602 17.02 -1.47 53.08
#